data_AF-A0A3N5Q6B1-F1
#
_entry.id   AF-A0A3N5Q6B1-F1
#
_cell.length_a   1.000
_cell.length_b   1.000
_cell.length_c   1.000
_cell.angle_alpha   90.00
_cell.angle_beta   90.00
_cell.angle_gamma   90.00
#
_symmetry.space_group_name_H-M   'P 1'
#
loop_
_entity.id
_entity.type
_entity.pdbx_description
1 polymer ?
#
loop_
_entity_poly.entity_id
_entity_poly.type
_entity_poly.pdbx_seq_one_letter_code
_entity_poly.pdbx_strand_id
1 'polypeptide(L)' 'MTLESVFAPYREKIVGIDLTFNSPFGTVPVVYADWTASGRLYGPIEERLAHDVGPYV' A
#
# COMPACT_ATOMS: atom_id res chain seq x y z
N MET A 1 -4.47 20.79 11.86
CA MET A 1 -4.51 19.64 10.94
C MET A 1 -3.11 19.45 10.39
N THR A 2 -2.56 18.25 10.50
CA THR A 2 -1.23 17.93 9.94
C THR A 2 -1.41 17.22 8.59
N LEU A 3 -0.39 17.21 7.74
CA LEU A 3 -0.46 16.50 6.46
C LEU A 3 -0.74 15.02 6.66
N GLU A 4 -0.17 14.41 7.70
CA GLU A 4 -0.42 13.02 8.06
C GLU A 4 -1.91 12.75 8.31
N SER A 5 -2.61 13.66 9.02
CA SER A 5 -4.05 13.52 9.28
C SER A 5 -4.89 13.60 8.01
N VAL A 6 -4.46 14.38 7.02
CA VAL A 6 -5.14 14.49 5.72
C VAL A 6 -4.96 13.21 4.89
N PHE A 7 -3.78 12.58 4.96
CA PHE A 7 -3.45 11.40 4.17
C PHE A 7 -3.74 10.06 4.86
N ALA A 8 -4.06 10.06 6.16
CA ALA A 8 -4.35 8.84 6.93
C ALA A 8 -5.40 7.92 6.25
N PRO A 9 -6.55 8.43 5.76
CA PRO A 9 -7.56 7.58 5.13
C PRO A 9 -7.10 6.89 3.84
N TYR A 10 -6.12 7.49 3.14
CA TYR A 10 -5.53 6.89 1.95
C TYR A 10 -4.44 5.89 2.33
N ARG A 11 -3.65 6.20 3.35
CA ARG A 11 -2.59 5.32 3.86
C ARG A 11 -3.13 3.96 4.30
N GLU A 12 -4.27 3.94 4.98
CA GLU A 12 -4.92 2.71 5.48
C GLU A 12 -5.36 1.75 4.37
N LYS A 13 -5.54 2.24 3.14
CA LYS A 13 -6.02 1.47 1.99
C LYS A 13 -4.88 0.93 1.10
N ILE A 14 -3.64 1.13 1.53
CA ILE A 14 -2.46 0.67 0.79
C ILE A 14 -2.24 -0.81 1.10
N VAL A 15 -2.05 -1.60 0.04
CA VAL A 15 -1.78 -3.03 0.18
C VAL A 15 -0.41 -3.22 0.85
N GLY A 16 -0.39 -3.98 1.94
CA GLY A 16 0.83 -4.26 2.70
C GLY A 16 1.41 -3.04 3.43
N ILE A 17 0.56 -2.11 3.90
CA ILE A 17 1.01 -0.90 4.61
C ILE A 17 1.86 -1.20 5.86
N ASP A 18 1.50 -2.25 6.60
CA ASP A 18 2.16 -2.68 7.84
C ASP A 18 2.90 -4.02 7.68
N LEU A 19 3.30 -4.34 6.44
CA LEU A 19 4.06 -5.55 6.19
C LEU A 19 5.40 -5.49 6.92
N THR A 20 5.75 -6.60 7.56
CA THR A 20 7.05 -6.80 8.21
C THR A 20 7.77 -7.98 7.57
N PHE A 21 9.10 -8.00 7.69
CA PHE A 21 9.92 -9.13 7.25
C PHE A 21 11.00 -9.45 8.28
N ASN A 22 11.47 -10.70 8.27
CA ASN A 22 12.56 -11.13 9.13
C ASN A 22 13.90 -10.76 8.49
N SER A 23 14.65 -9.92 9.17
CA SER A 23 16.02 -9.57 8.82
C SER A 23 17.00 -10.30 9.75
N PRO A 24 18.32 -10.29 9.45
CA PRO A 24 19.34 -10.75 10.39
C PRO A 24 19.33 -10.03 11.76
N PHE A 25 18.65 -8.88 11.85
CA PHE A 25 18.54 -8.06 13.07
C PHE A 25 17.17 -8.17 13.74
N GLY A 26 16.33 -9.12 13.32
CA GLY A 26 14.96 -9.32 13.83
C GLY A 26 13.88 -8.89 12.84
N THR A 27 12.63 -8.94 13.29
CA THR A 27 11.46 -8.53 12.50
C THR A 27 11.42 -7.01 12.37
N VAL A 28 11.42 -6.53 11.12
CA VAL A 28 11.45 -5.09 10.81
C VAL A 28 10.34 -4.74 9.82
N PRO A 29 9.79 -3.51 9.85
CA PRO A 29 8.81 -3.06 8.88
C PRO A 29 9.42 -2.93 7.48
N VAL A 30 8.61 -3.23 6.46
CA VAL A 30 8.95 -2.94 5.07
C VAL A 30 8.80 -1.44 4.84
N VAL A 31 9.91 -0.77 4.54
CA VAL A 31 9.95 0.66 4.26
C VAL A 31 10.21 0.88 2.77
N TYR A 32 9.28 1.53 2.10
CA TYR A 32 9.43 1.94 0.70
C TYR A 32 10.13 3.30 0.66
N ALA A 33 11.38 3.31 0.22
CA ALA A 33 12.21 4.52 0.20
C ALA A 33 11.79 5.53 -0.88
N ASP A 34 11.18 5.06 -1.97
CA ASP A 34 10.62 5.88 -3.04
C ASP A 34 9.12 5.62 -3.16
N TRP A 35 8.31 6.55 -2.66
CA TRP A 35 6.86 6.46 -2.75
C TRP A 35 6.34 6.68 -4.17
N THR A 36 7.06 7.46 -4.97
CA THR A 36 6.67 7.86 -6.33
C THR A 36 7.00 6.80 -7.39
N ALA A 37 8.03 5.98 -7.18
CA ALA A 37 8.44 4.93 -8.12
C ALA A 37 8.04 3.51 -7.70
N SER A 38 7.55 3.29 -6.48
CA SER A 38 7.38 1.94 -5.93
C SER A 38 6.17 1.15 -6.46
N GLY A 39 5.33 1.72 -7.32
CA GLY A 39 4.18 1.00 -7.89
C GLY A 39 3.28 0.38 -6.82
N ARG A 40 3.18 1.03 -5.66
CA ARG A 40 2.51 0.45 -4.49
C ARG A 40 1.02 0.30 -4.77
N LEU A 41 0.52 -0.92 -4.67
CA LEU A 41 -0.88 -1.22 -4.96
C LEU A 41 -1.79 -0.51 -3.97
N TYR A 42 -2.88 0.01 -4.50
CA TYR A 42 -3.90 0.71 -3.72
C TYR A 42 -5.18 -0.11 -3.78
N GLY A 43 -5.64 -0.60 -2.63
CA GLY A 43 -6.72 -1.59 -2.53
C GLY A 43 -7.96 -1.24 -3.38
N PRO A 44 -8.49 -0.01 -3.32
CA PRO A 44 -9.64 0.38 -4.15
C PRO A 44 -9.40 0.31 -5.66
N ILE A 45 -8.17 0.55 -6.13
CA ILE A 45 -7.83 0.40 -7.55
C ILE A 45 -7.79 -1.10 -7.89
N GLU A 46 -7.16 -1.92 -7.06
CA GLU A 46 -7.07 -3.37 -7.30
C GLU A 46 -8.46 -4.04 -7.26
N GLU A 47 -9.32 -3.66 -6.32
CA GLU A 47 -10.70 -4.17 -6.23
C GLU A 47 -11.49 -3.83 -7.49
N ARG A 48 -11.36 -2.59 -7.99
CA ARG A 48 -12.02 -2.15 -9.23
C ARG A 48 -11.47 -2.91 -10.43
N LEU A 49 -10.15 -3.05 -10.54
CA LEU A 49 -9.52 -3.79 -11.62
C LEU A 49 -9.98 -5.26 -11.62
N ALA A 50 -10.00 -5.91 -10.45
CA ALA A 50 -10.38 -7.31 -10.34
C ALA A 50 -11.87 -7.57 -10.64
N HIS A 51 -12.77 -6.74 -10.10
CA HIS A 51 -14.20 -7.02 -10.15
C HIS A 51 -14.94 -6.33 -11.29
N ASP A 52 -14.48 -5.16 -11.74
CA ASP A 52 -15.18 -4.40 -12.78
C ASP A 52 -14.54 -4.51 -14.15
N VAL A 53 -13.21 -4.66 -14.20
CA VAL A 53 -12.46 -4.80 -15.46
C VAL A 53 -12.14 -6.27 -15.76
N GLY A 54 -11.72 -7.03 -14.75
CA GLY A 54 -11.35 -8.44 -14.83
C GLY A 54 -12.35 -9.36 -15.56
N PRO A 55 -13.69 -9.21 -15.39
CA PRO A 55 -14.66 -10.04 -16.11
C PRO A 55 -14.69 -9.87 -17.64
N TYR A 56 -14.03 -8.85 -18.19
CA TYR A 56 -14.07 -8.49 -19.61
C TYR A 56 -12.72 -8.69 -20.34
N VAL A 57 -11.71 -9.25 -19.67
CA VAL A 57 -10.36 -9.49 -20.21
C VAL A 57 -9.98 -10.96 -20.20
#